data_AF-A0A8T4PUD8-F1
#
_entry.id   AF-A0A8T4PUD8-F1
#
_cell.length_a   1.000
_cell.length_b   1.000
_cell.length_c   1.000
_cell.angle_alpha   90.00
_cell.angle_beta   90.00
_cell.angle_gamma   90.00
#
_symmetry.space_group_name_H-M   'P 1'
#
loop_
_entity.id
_entity.type
_entity.pdbx_description
1 polymer ?
#
loop_
_entity_poly.entity_id
_entity_poly.type
_entity_poly.pdbx_seq_one_letter_code
_entity_poly.pdbx_strand_id
1 'polypeptide(L)'
;MPSGKLYITFYPATKTLVKAGSWPWAHDVIMETKEHWGLLLPVIATVAAGLVFTGKAKDSKKWWVLLIILSALLGVMGRIIKIGALK
;
A
#
# COMPACT_ATOMS: atom_id res chain seq x y z
N MET A 1 16.96 4.80 -9.31
CA MET A 1 16.59 3.65 -10.18
C MET A 1 15.08 3.55 -10.22
N PRO A 2 14.43 3.37 -11.38
CA PRO A 2 12.97 3.26 -11.43
C PRO A 2 12.52 2.05 -10.59
N SER A 3 11.54 2.27 -9.73
CA SER A 3 10.99 1.30 -8.77
C SER A 3 10.58 -0.03 -9.42
N GLY A 4 10.14 0.01 -10.69
CA GLY A 4 9.83 -1.20 -11.48
C GLY A 4 11.04 -2.10 -11.75
N LYS A 5 12.21 -1.55 -12.11
CA LYS A 5 13.43 -2.38 -12.34
C LYS A 5 13.89 -3.06 -11.06
N LEU A 6 13.85 -2.34 -9.94
CA LEU A 6 14.20 -2.90 -8.63
C LEU A 6 13.24 -4.03 -8.22
N TYR A 7 11.94 -3.88 -8.51
CA TYR A 7 10.96 -4.93 -8.25
C TYR A 7 11.29 -6.19 -9.06
N ILE A 8 11.49 -6.09 -10.38
CA ILE A 8 11.74 -7.29 -11.22
C ILE A 8 13.04 -8.00 -10.81
N THR A 9 14.10 -7.25 -10.49
CA THR A 9 15.41 -7.83 -10.16
C THR A 9 15.47 -8.45 -8.76
N PHE A 10 14.86 -7.82 -7.75
CA PHE A 10 15.04 -8.22 -6.34
C PHE A 10 13.81 -8.94 -5.75
N TYR A 11 12.61 -8.72 -6.29
CA TYR A 11 11.39 -9.33 -5.77
C TYR A 11 11.39 -10.87 -5.84
N PRO A 12 11.92 -11.55 -6.89
CA PRO A 12 11.91 -13.02 -6.93
C PRO A 12 12.65 -13.64 -5.74
N ALA A 13 13.84 -13.13 -5.41
CA ALA A 13 14.64 -13.59 -4.28
C ALA A 13 14.00 -13.23 -2.92
N THR A 14 13.35 -12.07 -2.84
CA THR A 14 12.67 -11.64 -1.61
C THR A 14 11.38 -12.44 -1.37
N LYS A 15 10.64 -12.76 -2.45
CA LYS A 15 9.40 -13.54 -2.41
C LYS A 15 9.65 -14.97 -1.93
N THR A 16 10.73 -15.61 -2.37
CA THR A 16 11.09 -16.96 -1.91
C THR A 16 11.43 -16.97 -0.42
N LEU A 17 12.21 -16.00 0.06
CA LEU A 17 12.51 -15.82 1.48
C LEU A 17 11.24 -15.60 2.33
N VAL A 18 10.32 -14.75 1.87
CA VAL A 18 9.09 -14.46 2.63
C VAL A 18 8.11 -15.64 2.62
N LYS A 19 8.00 -16.38 1.51
CA LYS A 19 7.16 -17.58 1.43
C LYS A 19 7.76 -18.80 2.15
N ALA A 20 9.05 -18.78 2.48
CA ALA A 20 9.68 -19.80 3.32
C ALA A 20 9.41 -19.57 4.82
N GLY A 21 8.91 -18.39 5.21
CA GLY A 21 8.53 -18.09 6.58
C GLY A 21 7.23 -18.75 7.02
N SER A 22 6.91 -18.59 8.31
CA SER A 22 5.82 -19.32 8.98
C SER A 22 4.42 -19.10 8.37
N TRP A 23 4.15 -17.95 7.74
CA TRP A 23 2.81 -17.58 7.22
C TRP A 23 2.81 -17.15 5.74
N PRO A 24 2.92 -18.09 4.77
CA PRO A 24 2.95 -17.78 3.33
C PRO A 24 1.63 -17.19 2.81
N TRP A 25 0.50 -17.64 3.38
CA TRP A 25 -0.83 -17.14 3.04
C TRP A 25 -1.00 -15.66 3.39
N ALA A 26 -0.40 -15.21 4.51
CA ALA A 26 -0.49 -13.82 4.95
C ALA A 26 0.26 -12.88 4.00
N HIS A 27 1.37 -13.35 3.40
CA HIS A 27 2.06 -12.62 2.36
C HIS A 27 1.19 -12.43 1.12
N ASP A 28 0.53 -13.48 0.63
CA ASP A 28 -0.28 -13.39 -0.59
C ASP A 28 -1.48 -12.44 -0.39
N VAL A 29 -2.19 -12.55 0.74
CA VAL A 29 -3.31 -11.64 1.08
C VAL A 29 -2.85 -10.18 1.22
N ILE A 30 -1.73 -9.93 1.92
CA ILE A 30 -1.27 -8.55 2.13
C ILE A 30 -0.74 -7.95 0.82
N MET A 31 -0.04 -8.73 -0.02
CA MET A 31 0.45 -8.23 -1.32
C MET A 31 -0.70 -7.88 -2.24
N GLU A 32 -1.71 -8.76 -2.35
CA GLU A 32 -2.90 -8.49 -3.17
C GLU A 32 -3.69 -7.28 -2.66
N THR A 33 -3.84 -7.15 -1.33
CA THR A 33 -4.48 -5.98 -0.72
C THR A 33 -3.69 -4.69 -1.00
N LYS A 34 -2.36 -4.75 -0.95
CA LYS A 34 -1.48 -3.61 -1.25
C LYS A 34 -1.64 -3.12 -2.69
N GLU A 35 -1.80 -4.04 -3.64
CA GLU A 35 -1.97 -3.70 -5.05
C GLU A 35 -3.31 -2.99 -5.29
N HIS A 36 -4.42 -3.53 -4.77
CA HIS A 36 -5.74 -2.90 -4.91
C HIS A 36 -5.81 -1.53 -4.22
N TRP A 37 -5.29 -1.40 -3.00
CA TRP A 37 -5.24 -0.11 -2.33
C TRP A 37 -4.26 0.87 -2.98
N GLY A 38 -3.16 0.39 -3.54
CA GLY A 38 -2.22 1.20 -4.32
C GLY A 38 -2.87 1.85 -5.54
N LEU A 39 -3.83 1.16 -6.18
CA LEU A 39 -4.61 1.71 -7.29
C LEU A 39 -5.69 2.70 -6.84
N LEU A 40 -6.29 2.49 -5.66
CA LEU A 40 -7.36 3.35 -5.13
C LEU A 40 -6.85 4.66 -4.52
N LEU A 41 -5.64 4.68 -3.95
CA LEU A 41 -5.08 5.86 -3.31
C LEU A 41 -4.96 7.08 -4.25
N PRO A 42 -4.45 6.95 -5.50
CA PRO A 42 -4.46 8.04 -6.47
C PRO A 42 -5.86 8.56 -6.77
N VAL A 43 -6.86 7.68 -6.89
CA VAL A 43 -8.26 8.07 -7.15
C VAL A 43 -8.80 8.92 -6.00
N ILE A 44 -8.58 8.47 -4.75
CA ILE A 44 -8.98 9.21 -3.54
C ILE A 44 -8.28 10.57 -3.48
N ALA A 45 -6.98 10.63 -3.83
CA ALA A 45 -6.22 11.87 -3.87
C ALA A 45 -6.77 12.85 -4.91
N THR A 46 -7.10 12.37 -6.11
CA THR A 46 -7.69 13.18 -7.18
C THR A 46 -9.05 13.72 -6.78
N VAL A 47 -9.91 12.90 -6.15
CA VAL A 47 -11.23 13.36 -5.65
C VAL A 47 -11.06 14.40 -4.55
N ALA A 48 -10.15 14.17 -3.59
CA ALA A 48 -9.86 15.12 -2.52
C ALA A 48 -9.38 16.46 -3.08
N ALA A 49 -8.44 16.45 -4.03
CA ALA A 49 -7.94 17.64 -4.70
C ALA A 49 -9.04 18.35 -5.51
N GLY A 50 -9.83 17.61 -6.30
CA GLY A 50 -10.94 18.17 -7.09
C GLY A 50 -11.99 18.88 -6.24
N LEU A 51 -12.29 18.36 -5.04
CA LEU A 51 -13.18 19.02 -4.09
C LEU A 51 -12.61 20.32 -3.54
N VAL A 52 -11.29 20.44 -3.38
CA VAL A 52 -10.64 21.72 -3.01
C VAL A 52 -10.76 22.72 -4.15
N PHE A 53 -10.45 22.31 -5.39
CA PHE A 53 -10.52 23.18 -6.57
C PHE A 53 -11.93 23.71 -6.86
N THR A 54 -12.97 22.96 -6.47
CA THR A 54 -14.37 23.37 -6.63
C THR A 54 -14.93 24.16 -5.44
N GLY A 55 -14.09 24.55 -4.46
CA GLY A 55 -14.49 25.33 -3.29
C GLY A 55 -15.15 24.53 -2.17
N LYS A 56 -15.26 23.20 -2.29
CA LYS A 56 -15.84 22.28 -1.29
C LYS A 56 -14.79 21.74 -0.32
N ALA A 57 -13.93 22.62 0.21
CA ALA A 57 -12.80 22.23 1.05
C ALA A 57 -13.22 21.50 2.34
N LYS A 58 -14.39 21.83 2.91
CA LYS A 58 -14.93 21.12 4.09
C LYS A 58 -15.23 19.64 3.79
N ASP A 59 -15.74 19.33 2.61
CA ASP A 59 -16.01 17.95 2.20
C ASP A 59 -14.72 17.22 1.83
N SER A 60 -13.75 17.92 1.24
CA SER A 60 -12.41 17.40 0.92
C SER A 60 -11.67 16.87 2.16
N LYS A 61 -11.85 17.50 3.34
CA LYS A 61 -11.16 17.10 4.58
C LYS A 61 -11.37 15.61 4.91
N LYS A 62 -12.57 15.08 4.70
CA LYS A 62 -12.88 13.66 4.97
C LYS A 62 -12.05 12.73 4.07
N TRP A 63 -11.89 13.10 2.80
CA TRP A 63 -11.11 12.34 1.81
C TRP A 63 -9.61 12.38 2.10
N TRP A 64 -9.09 13.53 2.55
CA TRP A 64 -7.70 13.63 3.01
C TRP A 64 -7.44 12.79 4.26
N VAL A 65 -8.35 12.80 5.23
CA VAL A 65 -8.25 11.94 6.43
C VAL A 65 -8.28 10.47 6.04
N LEU A 66 -9.19 10.06 5.15
CA LEU A 66 -9.25 8.71 4.62
C LEU A 66 -7.94 8.29 3.95
N LEU A 67 -7.38 9.16 3.10
CA LEU A 67 -6.11 8.93 2.42
C LEU A 67 -4.96 8.68 3.41
N ILE A 68 -4.86 9.51 4.46
CA ILE A 68 -3.84 9.37 5.50
C ILE A 68 -3.99 8.05 6.25
N ILE A 69 -5.22 7.71 6.66
CA ILE A 69 -5.51 6.46 7.39
C ILE A 69 -5.14 5.24 6.55
N LEU A 70 -5.58 5.19 5.29
CA LEU A 70 -5.29 4.08 4.38
C LEU A 70 -3.78 3.96 4.11
N SER A 71 -3.09 5.08 3.94
CA SER A 71 -1.63 5.10 3.75
C SER A 71 -0.89 4.59 4.99
N ALA A 72 -1.34 4.96 6.19
CA ALA A 72 -0.77 4.45 7.44
C ALA A 72 -0.97 2.93 7.59
N LEU A 73 -2.17 2.43 7.26
CA LEU A 73 -2.48 1.00 7.28
C LEU A 73 -1.58 0.20 6.32
N LEU A 74 -1.30 0.70 5.11
CA LEU A 74 -0.33 0.07 4.20
C LEU A 74 1.08 -0.03 4.80
N GLY A 75 1.49 1.01 5.53
CA GLY A 75 2.77 1.02 6.25
C GLY A 75 2.84 -0.06 7.34
N VAL A 76 1.77 -0.20 8.13
CA VAL A 76 1.65 -1.24 9.17
C VAL A 76 1.65 -2.64 8.56
N MET A 77 0.86 -2.87 7.51
CA MET A 77 0.84 -4.14 6.78
C MET A 77 2.22 -4.53 6.24
N GLY A 78 2.98 -3.56 5.71
CA GLY A 78 4.36 -3.79 5.28
C GLY A 78 5.30 -4.24 6.41
N ARG A 79 5.12 -3.72 7.63
CA ARG A 79 5.88 -4.14 8.81
C ARG A 79 5.55 -5.57 9.22
N ILE A 80 4.28 -5.97 9.16
CA ILE A 80 3.81 -7.31 9.52
C ILE A 80 4.47 -8.38 8.63
N ILE A 81 4.52 -8.17 7.31
CA ILE A 81 5.22 -9.09 6.39
C ILE A 81 6.68 -9.25 6.78
N LYS A 82 7.38 -8.14 7.07
CA LYS A 82 8.81 -8.19 7.41
C LYS A 82 9.06 -9.00 8.69
N ILE A 83 8.20 -8.84 9.70
CA ILE A 83 8.31 -9.58 10.96
C ILE A 83 8.02 -11.07 10.75
N GLY A 84 6.99 -11.41 9.97
CA GLY A 84 6.64 -12.81 9.65
C GLY A 84 7.66 -13.54 8.78
N ALA A 85 8.49 -12.80 8.04
CA ALA A 85 9.56 -13.35 7.20
C ALA A 85 10.88 -13.63 7.96
N LEU A 86 11.04 -13.11 9.19
CA LEU A 86 12.27 -13.21 9.99
C LEU A 86 12.21 -14.30 11.08
N LYS A 87 11.12 -15.07 11.14
CA LYS A 87 10.88 -16.14 12.12
C LYS A 87 10.67 -17.47 11.41
#